data_AF-A0A1W9W542-F1
#
_entry.id   AF-A0A1W9W542-F1
#
_cell.length_a   1.000
_cell.length_b   1.000
_cell.length_c   1.000
_cell.angle_alpha   90.00
_cell.angle_beta   90.00
_cell.angle_gamma   90.00
#
_symmetry.space_group_name_H-M   'P 1'
#
loop_
_entity.id
_entity.type
_entity.pdbx_description
1 polymer ?
#
loop_
_entity_poly.entity_id
_entity_poly.type
_entity_poly.pdbx_seq_one_letter_code
_entity_poly.pdbx_strand_id
1 'polypeptide(L)' 'MEDGRIAIPSMGTGGLDGERSGHFGHCDVFTFVDVEGGEVKQVRPQIRPVVEDLIAGKLQIIGDDQVCGGGGGGH' A
#
# COMPACT_ATOMS: atom_id res chain seq x y z
N MET A 1 4.92 -12.15 -11.85
CA MET A 1 4.51 -10.79 -11.49
C MET A 1 5.68 -9.90 -11.86
N GLU A 2 5.44 -8.78 -12.53
CA GLU A 2 6.49 -7.79 -12.77
C GLU A 2 6.89 -7.13 -11.44
N ASP A 3 8.10 -6.57 -11.37
CA ASP A 3 8.61 -5.92 -10.17
C ASP A 3 7.74 -4.72 -9.80
N GLY A 4 7.41 -4.57 -8.51
CA GLY A 4 6.52 -3.50 -8.08
C GLY A 4 6.25 -3.49 -6.58
N ARG A 5 5.55 -2.43 -6.13
CA ARG A 5 5.16 -2.24 -4.73
C ARG A 5 3.65 -2.39 -4.56
N ILE A 6 3.24 -3.26 -3.65
CA ILE A 6 1.85 -3.51 -3.31
C ILE A 6 1.51 -2.76 -2.02
N ALA A 7 0.47 -1.92 -2.05
CA ALA A 7 -0.07 -1.28 -0.86
C ALA A 7 -1.31 -2.05 -0.37
N ILE A 8 -1.26 -2.59 0.85
CA ILE A 8 -2.32 -3.40 1.44
C ILE A 8 -2.93 -2.63 2.61
N PRO A 9 -4.24 -2.33 2.61
CA PRO A 9 -4.89 -1.77 3.79
C PRO A 9 -4.92 -2.84 4.89
N SER A 10 -4.38 -2.56 6.07
CA SER A 10 -4.18 -3.52 7.15
C SER A 10 -4.76 -3.02 8.48
N MET A 11 -5.13 -3.96 9.34
CA MET A 11 -5.52 -3.68 10.72
C MET A 11 -4.30 -3.75 11.65
N GLY A 12 -4.38 -3.10 12.81
CA GLY A 12 -3.34 -3.08 13.82
C GLY A 12 -2.02 -2.50 13.31
N THR A 13 -0.92 -3.23 13.50
CA THR A 13 0.42 -2.77 13.12
C THR A 13 0.81 -3.10 11.68
N GLY A 14 -0.03 -3.81 10.93
CA GLY A 14 0.29 -4.31 9.58
C GLY A 14 1.39 -5.37 9.58
N GLY A 15 2.02 -5.58 8.41
CA GLY A 15 2.99 -6.64 8.16
C GLY A 15 2.40 -7.85 7.44
N LEU A 16 3.24 -8.85 7.13
CA LEU A 16 2.81 -10.06 6.38
C LEU A 16 1.86 -10.95 7.18
N ASP A 17 2.00 -10.96 8.50
CA ASP A 17 1.12 -11.70 9.41
C ASP A 17 -0.09 -10.85 9.88
N GLY A 18 -0.22 -9.63 9.38
CA GLY A 18 -1.29 -8.71 9.73
C GLY A 18 -2.60 -9.03 9.00
N GLU A 19 -3.74 -8.75 9.63
CA GLU A 19 -5.05 -8.92 8.99
C GLU A 19 -5.28 -7.81 7.96
N ARG A 20 -5.77 -8.19 6.76
CA ARG A 20 -6.18 -7.25 5.72
C ARG A 20 -7.48 -6.56 6.14
N SER A 21 -7.51 -5.23 6.09
CA SER A 21 -8.73 -4.46 6.32
C SER A 21 -9.77 -4.71 5.23
N GLY A 22 -11.03 -4.84 5.65
CA GLY A 22 -12.19 -4.94 4.76
C GLY A 22 -12.57 -3.63 4.08
N HIS A 23 -12.11 -2.48 4.61
CA HIS A 23 -12.47 -1.14 4.11
C HIS A 23 -11.22 -0.26 4.00
N PHE A 24 -10.85 0.11 2.77
CA PHE A 24 -9.66 0.91 2.47
C PHE A 24 -9.56 2.22 3.27
N GLY A 25 -10.66 2.99 3.37
CA GLY A 25 -10.66 4.29 4.06
C GLY A 25 -10.66 4.23 5.59
N HIS A 26 -10.76 3.04 6.19
CA HIS A 26 -10.84 2.85 7.64
C HIS A 26 -9.78 1.86 8.16
N CYS A 27 -8.71 1.60 7.41
CA CYS A 27 -7.61 0.78 7.92
C CYS A 27 -6.75 1.57 8.92
N ASP A 28 -6.13 0.87 9.87
CA ASP A 28 -5.22 1.49 10.84
C ASP A 28 -3.91 1.93 10.15
N VAL A 29 -3.38 1.08 9.27
CA VAL A 29 -2.12 1.30 8.54
C VAL A 29 -2.15 0.68 7.15
N PHE A 30 -1.25 1.13 6.27
CA PHE A 30 -0.96 0.46 5.02
C PHE A 30 0.32 -0.37 5.15
N THR A 31 0.23 -1.66 4.82
CA THR A 31 1.40 -2.52 4.66
C THR A 31 1.87 -2.44 3.21
N PHE A 32 3.08 -1.93 3.01
CA PHE A 32 3.72 -1.90 1.71
C PHE A 32 4.64 -3.11 1.55
N VAL A 33 4.51 -3.82 0.43
CA VAL A 33 5.31 -4.99 0.10
C VAL A 33 6.00 -4.76 -1.24
N ASP A 34 7.33 -4.78 -1.25
CA ASP A 34 8.13 -4.79 -2.47
C ASP A 34 8.24 -6.24 -2.97
N VAL A 35 7.86 -6.46 -4.23
CA VAL A 35 7.93 -7.76 -4.90
C VAL A 35 8.87 -7.64 -6.10
N GLU A 36 9.87 -8.51 -6.17
CA GLU A 36 10.79 -8.60 -7.30
C GLU A 36 10.93 -10.07 -7.72
N GLY A 37 10.81 -10.36 -9.01
CA GLY A 37 10.89 -11.73 -9.53
C GLY A 37 9.83 -12.69 -8.95
N GLY A 38 8.71 -12.16 -8.47
CA GLY A 38 7.66 -12.93 -7.79
C GLY A 38 7.96 -13.27 -6.32
N GLU A 39 9.00 -12.68 -5.73
CA GLU A 39 9.38 -12.88 -4.32
C GLU A 39 9.21 -11.59 -3.51
N VAL A 40 8.81 -11.72 -2.24
CA VAL A 40 8.79 -10.60 -1.30
C VAL A 40 10.22 -10.21 -0.96
N LYS A 41 10.60 -8.96 -1.23
CA LYS A 41 11.93 -8.43 -0.89
C LYS A 41 11.91 -7.59 0.37
N GLN A 42 10.81 -6.88 0.62
CA GLN A 42 10.74 -5.96 1.74
C GLN A 42 9.30 -5.66 2.14
N VAL A 43 9.09 -5.45 3.44
CA VAL A 43 7.78 -5.14 4.03
C VAL A 43 7.92 -3.90 4.90
N ARG A 44 7.05 -2.91 4.70
CA ARG A 44 7.05 -1.63 5.41
C ARG A 44 5.64 -1.28 5.88
N PRO A 45 5.32 -1.41 7.17
CA PRO A 45 4.01 -0.99 7.70
C PRO A 45 3.96 0.51 8.06
N GLN A 46 5.10 1.21 8.11
CA GLN A 46 5.15 2.62 8.50
C GLN A 46 5.24 3.55 7.28
N ILE A 47 4.58 4.71 7.39
CA ILE A 47 4.51 5.70 6.31
C ILE A 47 5.84 6.42 6.03
N ARG A 48 6.64 6.72 7.06
CA ARG A 48 7.87 7.52 6.92
C ARG A 48 8.82 6.99 5.83
N PRO A 49 9.24 5.71 5.84
CA PRO A 49 10.16 5.20 4.81
C PRO A 49 9.53 5.20 3.39
N VAL A 50 8.20 5.22 3.28
CA VAL A 50 7.51 5.34 1.98
C VAL A 50 7.57 6.77 1.47
N VAL A 51 7.36 7.77 2.34
CA VAL A 51 7.51 9.19 1.98
C VAL A 51 8.93 9.50 1.53
N GLU A 52 9.93 8.95 2.20
CA GLU A 52 11.34 9.10 1.81
C GLU A 52 11.62 8.52 0.42
N ASP A 53 11.09 7.33 0.11
CA ASP A 53 11.23 6.73 -1.23
C ASP A 53 10.51 7.57 -2.31
N LEU A 54 9.36 8.16 -1.98
CA LEU A 54 8.61 9.04 -2.89
C LEU A 54 9.43 10.28 -3.24
N ILE A 55 9.97 10.96 -2.23
CA ILE A 55 10.83 12.14 -2.41
C ILE A 55 12.08 11.77 -3.22
N ALA A 56 12.62 10.57 -3.02
CA ALA A 56 13.77 10.05 -3.77
C ALA A 56 13.44 9.59 -5.20
N GLY A 57 12.17 9.66 -5.65
CA GLY A 57 11.76 9.23 -6.99
C GLY A 57 11.82 7.71 -7.21
N LYS A 58 11.82 6.91 -6.14
CA LYS A 58 11.91 5.44 -6.20
C LYS A 58 10.55 4.75 -6.30
N LEU A 59 9.46 5.50 -6.10
CA LEU A 59 8.10 4.96 -6.15
C LEU A 59 7.45 5.16 -7.49
N GLN A 60 6.72 4.14 -7.92
CA GLN A 60 5.75 4.26 -9.00
C GLN A 60 4.60 5.15 -8.52
N ILE A 61 4.31 6.20 -9.28
CA ILE A 61 3.20 7.11 -9.01
C ILE A 61 1.94 6.50 -9.62
N ILE A 62 0.89 6.35 -8.82
CA ILE A 62 -0.43 5.95 -9.29
C ILE A 62 -1.09 7.17 -9.94
N GLY A 63 -1.49 7.04 -11.21
CA GLY A 63 -2.19 8.09 -11.93
C GLY A 63 -3.63 8.31 -11.44
N ASP A 64 -4.23 9.45 -11.79
CA ASP A 64 -5.62 9.77 -11.45
C ASP A 64 -6.63 8.78 -12.09
N ASP A 65 -6.26 8.23 -13.25
CA ASP A 65 -6.99 7.17 -13.95
C ASP A 65 -6.92 5.80 -13.26
N GLN A 66 -5.95 5.63 -12.36
CA GLN A 66 -5.72 4.38 -11.63
C GLN A 66 -6.30 4.40 -10.21
N VAL A 67 -6.91 5.50 -9.79
CA VAL A 67 -7.61 5.60 -8.50
C VAL A 67 -9.12 5.46 -8.70
N CYS A 68 -9.75 4.62 -7.89
CA CYS A 68 -11.21 4.59 -7.81
C CYS A 68 -11.66 5.74 -6.91
N GLY A 69 -12.40 6.71 -7.45
CA GLY A 69 -12.77 7.98 -6.80
C GLY A 69 -13.67 7.90 -5.56
N GLY A 70 -13.81 6.74 -4.90
CA GLY A 70 -14.53 6.55 -3.64
C GLY A 70 -16.01 6.95 -3.72
N GLY A 71 -16.90 5.99 -3.97
CA GLY A 71 -18.33 6.24 -4.11
C GLY A 71 -18.97 6.90 -2.88
N GLY A 72 -19.16 8.22 -2.95
CA GLY A 72 -20.05 8.98 -2.07
C GLY A 72 -21.51 8.64 -2.42
N GLY A 73 -22.06 7.63 -1.76
CA GLY A 73 -23.42 7.18 -1.96
C GLY A 73 -23.92 6.37 -0.77
N GLY A 74 -24.09 7.04 0.37
CA GLY A 74 -24.85 6.52 1.51
C GLY A 74 -26.03 7.45 1.78
N HIS A 75 -27.21 7.03 1.31
CA HIS A 75 -28.50 7.52 1.80
C HIS A 75 -28.80 6.95 3.18
#